data_AF-A0A1B1S864-F1
#
_entry.id   AF-A0A1B1S864-F1
#
_cell.length_a   1.000
_cell.length_b   1.000
_cell.length_c   1.000
_cell.angle_alpha   90.00
_cell.angle_beta   90.00
_cell.angle_gamma   90.00
#
_symmetry.space_group_name_H-M   'P 1'
#
loop_
_entity.id
_entity.type
_entity.pdbx_description
1 polymer ?
#
loop_
_entity_poly.entity_id
_entity_poly.type
_entity_poly.pdbx_seq_one_letter_code
_entity_poly.pdbx_strand_id
1 'polypeptide(L)'
;MTETSIRIPTSSRPSGKATFVMLGNGFDEIEALAPVDVMRRAGMKVFTVSMTDKRLVRGATGNNIVADMGISDLNPEHIDWLVFPGADKSEDAVNLDESLNDIVKDHWDKGGNIAAICAAPALRACLIINVAARVV
;
A
#
# COMPACT_ATOMS: atom_id res chain seq x y z
N MET A 1 -34.24 3.76 -7.30
CA MET A 1 -32.77 3.67 -7.45
C MET A 1 -32.48 2.50 -8.38
N THR A 2 -31.80 2.74 -9.49
CA THR A 2 -31.33 1.67 -10.38
C THR A 2 -30.03 1.11 -9.83
N GLU A 3 -30.03 -0.17 -9.46
CA GLU A 3 -28.84 -0.86 -8.99
C GLU A 3 -27.87 -1.05 -10.16
N THR A 4 -26.67 -0.47 -10.08
CA THR A 4 -25.61 -0.66 -11.08
C THR A 4 -24.57 -1.56 -10.44
N SER A 5 -24.36 -2.76 -11.00
CA SER A 5 -23.31 -3.68 -10.53
C SER A 5 -22.05 -3.53 -11.38
N ILE A 6 -20.90 -3.39 -10.72
CA ILE A 6 -19.59 -3.40 -11.36
C ILE A 6 -18.93 -4.74 -11.05
N ARG A 7 -18.51 -5.47 -12.08
CA ARG A 7 -17.71 -6.69 -11.90
C ARG A 7 -16.29 -6.31 -11.58
N ILE A 8 -15.87 -6.65 -10.37
CA ILE A 8 -14.50 -6.50 -9.90
C ILE A 8 -13.66 -7.68 -10.44
N PRO A 9 -12.56 -7.44 -11.18
CA PRO A 9 -11.67 -8.51 -11.65
C PRO A 9 -11.12 -9.33 -10.49
N THR A 10 -10.68 -10.57 -10.73
CA THR A 10 -10.04 -11.40 -9.69
C THR A 10 -8.77 -10.73 -9.15
N SER A 11 -8.37 -11.06 -7.92
CA SER A 11 -7.09 -10.57 -7.38
C SER A 11 -5.92 -11.01 -8.23
N SER A 12 -5.01 -10.07 -8.50
CA SER A 12 -3.77 -10.36 -9.23
C SER A 12 -2.68 -10.74 -8.24
N ARG A 13 -1.88 -11.75 -8.56
CA ARG A 13 -0.75 -12.19 -7.72
C ARG A 13 0.55 -12.10 -8.51
N PRO A 14 1.60 -11.48 -7.96
CA PRO A 14 2.89 -11.44 -8.64
C PRO A 14 3.56 -12.82 -8.64
N SER A 15 4.21 -13.15 -9.75
CA SER A 15 4.98 -14.39 -9.93
C SER A 15 6.42 -14.31 -9.40
N GLY A 16 6.77 -13.25 -8.66
CA GLY A 16 8.12 -12.96 -8.17
C GLY A 16 8.17 -11.58 -7.52
N LYS A 17 9.39 -11.04 -7.31
CA LYS A 17 9.59 -9.74 -6.66
C LYS A 17 8.83 -8.59 -7.34
N ALA A 18 8.17 -7.75 -6.54
CA ALA A 18 7.36 -6.63 -6.99
C ALA A 18 7.30 -5.49 -5.94
N THR A 19 6.87 -4.32 -6.38
CA THR A 19 6.57 -3.16 -5.54
C THR A 19 5.10 -3.20 -5.10
N PHE A 20 4.86 -3.02 -3.81
CA PHE A 20 3.52 -3.01 -3.22
C PHE A 20 3.19 -1.63 -2.66
N VAL A 21 2.09 -1.04 -3.13
CA VAL A 21 1.57 0.25 -2.67
C VAL A 21 0.38 0.00 -1.77
N MET A 22 0.51 0.35 -0.50
CA MET A 22 -0.40 -0.04 0.57
C MET A 22 -1.57 0.96 0.67
N LEU A 23 -2.81 0.47 0.53
CA LEU A 23 -4.03 1.27 0.54
C LEU A 23 -4.91 0.87 1.74
N GLY A 24 -4.93 1.69 2.78
CA GLY A 24 -5.99 1.67 3.80
C GLY A 24 -7.04 2.74 3.51
N ASN A 25 -8.18 2.75 4.22
CA ASN A 25 -9.11 3.86 4.09
C ASN A 25 -8.43 5.19 4.46
N GLY A 26 -8.84 6.27 3.79
CA GLY A 26 -8.32 7.61 4.01
C GLY A 26 -6.94 7.87 3.43
N PHE A 27 -6.39 6.96 2.63
CA PHE A 27 -5.12 7.20 1.91
C PHE A 27 -5.21 8.42 0.98
N ASP A 28 -4.12 9.15 0.83
CA ASP A 28 -4.00 10.24 -0.15
C ASP A 28 -3.91 9.66 -1.57
N GLU A 29 -4.90 9.98 -2.40
CA GLU A 29 -5.02 9.38 -3.73
C GLU A 29 -3.89 9.78 -4.68
N ILE A 30 -3.35 11.00 -4.56
CA ILE A 30 -2.28 11.48 -5.43
C ILE A 30 -0.97 10.82 -5.04
N GLU A 31 -0.65 10.80 -3.74
CA GLU A 31 0.55 10.15 -3.21
C GLU A 31 0.59 8.65 -3.48
N ALA A 32 -0.58 8.01 -3.59
CA ALA A 32 -0.67 6.60 -3.97
C ALA A 32 -0.60 6.40 -5.49
N LEU A 33 -1.48 7.06 -6.25
CA LEU A 33 -1.71 6.70 -7.65
C LEU A 33 -0.68 7.30 -8.61
N ALA A 34 -0.11 8.48 -8.30
CA ALA A 34 0.91 9.07 -9.16
C ALA A 34 2.19 8.22 -9.21
N PRO A 35 2.76 7.73 -8.09
CA PRO A 35 3.89 6.80 -8.14
C PRO A 35 3.54 5.48 -8.81
N VAL A 36 2.33 4.94 -8.58
CA VAL A 36 1.86 3.72 -9.26
C VAL A 36 1.89 3.90 -10.78
N ASP A 37 1.33 4.98 -11.31
CA ASP A 37 1.29 5.26 -12.75
C ASP A 37 2.72 5.40 -13.31
N VAL A 38 3.57 6.19 -12.68
CA VAL A 38 4.96 6.43 -13.13
C VAL A 38 5.77 5.13 -13.14
N MET A 39 5.74 4.36 -12.04
CA MET A 39 6.50 3.11 -11.94
C MET A 39 6.01 2.05 -12.95
N ARG A 40 4.70 1.95 -13.18
CA ARG A 40 4.15 1.05 -14.21
C ARG A 40 4.58 1.47 -15.61
N ARG A 41 4.58 2.76 -15.93
CA ARG A 41 5.11 3.28 -17.21
C ARG A 41 6.60 3.01 -17.39
N ALA A 42 7.35 2.96 -16.30
CA ALA A 42 8.75 2.56 -16.29
C ALA A 42 8.96 1.03 -16.45
N GLY A 43 7.88 0.24 -16.57
CA GLY A 43 7.94 -1.21 -16.73
C GLY A 43 8.11 -1.98 -15.42
N MET A 44 7.99 -1.32 -14.27
CA MET A 44 8.08 -1.98 -12.97
C MET A 44 6.82 -2.79 -12.67
N LYS A 45 6.98 -3.91 -11.95
CA LYS A 45 5.87 -4.72 -11.44
C LYS A 45 5.33 -4.06 -10.17
N VAL A 46 4.20 -3.36 -10.27
CA VAL A 46 3.59 -2.63 -9.15
C VAL A 46 2.17 -3.11 -8.91
N PHE A 47 1.86 -3.40 -7.66
CA PHE A 47 0.55 -3.84 -7.19
C PHE A 47 0.07 -2.95 -6.06
N THR A 48 -1.17 -2.47 -6.17
CA THR A 48 -1.87 -1.84 -5.05
C THR A 48 -2.46 -2.93 -4.15
N VAL A 49 -2.27 -2.79 -2.84
CA VAL A 49 -2.66 -3.78 -1.83
C VAL A 49 -3.65 -3.15 -0.87
N SER A 50 -4.87 -3.66 -0.84
CA SER A 50 -5.85 -3.23 0.18
C SER A 50 -5.48 -3.78 1.55
N MET A 51 -5.37 -2.88 2.53
CA MET A 51 -5.19 -3.20 3.95
C MET A 51 -6.53 -3.44 4.67
N THR A 52 -7.64 -3.40 3.94
CA THR A 52 -8.99 -3.61 4.49
C THR A 52 -9.54 -4.97 4.04
N ASP A 53 -10.69 -5.38 4.59
CA ASP A 53 -11.36 -6.64 4.22
C ASP A 53 -11.81 -6.69 2.75
N LYS A 54 -11.89 -5.55 2.07
CA LYS A 54 -12.37 -5.44 0.68
C LYS A 54 -11.30 -4.80 -0.19
N ARG A 55 -11.25 -5.17 -1.47
CA ARG A 55 -10.36 -4.48 -2.43
C ARG A 55 -10.86 -3.10 -2.83
N LEU A 56 -12.10 -2.73 -2.53
CA LEU A 56 -12.61 -1.38 -2.77
C LEU A 56 -12.23 -0.51 -1.55
N VAL A 57 -11.25 0.38 -1.73
CA VAL A 57 -10.70 1.23 -0.67
C VAL A 57 -11.09 2.68 -0.95
N ARG A 58 -11.55 3.39 0.07
CA ARG A 58 -11.95 4.80 -0.04
C ARG A 58 -10.78 5.70 0.32
N GLY A 59 -10.36 6.58 -0.59
CA GLY A 59 -9.32 7.58 -0.35
C GLY A 59 -9.83 8.80 0.44
N ALA A 60 -8.90 9.65 0.85
CA ALA A 60 -9.15 10.83 1.70
C ALA A 60 -10.18 11.79 1.10
N THR A 61 -10.19 11.96 -0.21
CA THR A 61 -11.13 12.87 -0.91
C THR A 61 -12.42 12.18 -1.36
N GLY A 62 -12.63 10.91 -0.96
CA GLY A 62 -13.84 10.14 -1.19
C GLY A 62 -13.85 9.32 -2.48
N ASN A 63 -12.73 9.27 -3.21
CA ASN A 63 -12.62 8.42 -4.39
C ASN A 63 -12.49 6.95 -3.96
N ASN A 64 -13.21 6.06 -4.63
CA ASN A 64 -13.10 4.62 -4.38
C ASN A 64 -12.18 3.97 -5.41
N ILE A 65 -11.12 3.33 -4.93
CA ILE A 65 -10.15 2.62 -5.77
C ILE A 65 -10.27 1.13 -5.54
N VAL A 66 -10.27 0.35 -6.61
CA VAL A 66 -10.18 -1.12 -6.53
C VAL A 66 -8.71 -1.50 -6.55
N ALA A 67 -8.20 -1.97 -5.41
CA ALA A 67 -6.85 -2.49 -5.29
C ALA A 67 -6.66 -3.77 -6.11
N ASP A 68 -5.44 -3.97 -6.59
CA ASP A 68 -5.05 -5.14 -7.39
C ASP A 68 -5.15 -6.44 -6.58
N MET A 69 -4.87 -6.37 -5.28
CA MET A 69 -4.95 -7.51 -4.36
C MET A 69 -5.32 -7.06 -2.94
N GLY A 70 -5.73 -8.02 -2.11
CA GLY A 70 -5.88 -7.81 -0.67
C GLY A 70 -4.60 -8.16 0.07
N ILE A 71 -4.46 -7.68 1.31
CA ILE A 71 -3.30 -7.97 2.16
C ILE A 71 -3.11 -9.48 2.41
N SER A 72 -4.19 -10.25 2.44
CA SER A 72 -4.15 -11.71 2.61
C SER A 72 -3.49 -12.46 1.45
N ASP A 73 -3.37 -11.83 0.27
CA ASP A 73 -2.67 -12.38 -0.89
C ASP A 73 -1.16 -11.99 -0.91
N LEU A 74 -0.68 -11.18 0.05
CA LEU A 74 0.70 -10.70 0.10
C LEU A 74 1.66 -11.83 0.53
N ASN A 75 2.66 -12.13 -0.30
CA ASN A 75 3.76 -13.01 0.06
C ASN A 75 5.00 -12.18 0.42
N PRO A 76 5.50 -12.23 1.67
CA PRO A 76 6.70 -11.51 2.09
C PRO A 76 7.95 -11.76 1.23
N GLU A 77 8.11 -12.95 0.66
CA GLU A 77 9.26 -13.28 -0.20
C GLU A 77 9.24 -12.56 -1.55
N HIS A 78 8.06 -12.08 -1.98
CA HIS A 78 7.88 -11.34 -3.22
C HIS A 78 8.02 -9.82 -3.02
N ILE A 79 8.32 -9.34 -1.81
CA ILE A 79 8.47 -7.91 -1.55
C ILE A 79 9.83 -7.43 -2.05
N ASP A 80 9.80 -6.49 -3.00
CA ASP A 80 10.96 -5.67 -3.35
C ASP A 80 10.90 -4.31 -2.65
N TRP A 81 9.73 -3.65 -2.75
CA TRP A 81 9.42 -2.37 -2.13
C TRP A 81 8.07 -2.43 -1.43
N LEU A 82 8.01 -1.86 -0.22
CA LEU A 82 6.76 -1.44 0.42
C LEU A 82 6.64 0.08 0.33
N VAL A 83 5.52 0.56 -0.18
CA VAL A 83 5.26 1.99 -0.39
C VAL A 83 4.01 2.39 0.39
N PHE A 84 4.15 3.38 1.25
CA PHE A 84 3.08 3.90 2.12
C PHE A 84 2.76 5.36 1.76
N PRO A 85 1.63 5.60 1.08
CA PRO A 85 1.05 6.94 0.92
C PRO A 85 0.67 7.54 2.27
N GLY A 86 0.61 8.87 2.35
CA GLY A 86 0.09 9.57 3.51
C GLY A 86 -1.42 9.37 3.70
N ALA A 87 -1.87 9.74 4.89
CA ALA A 87 -3.28 9.86 5.26
C ALA A 87 -3.39 10.74 6.50
N ASP A 88 -4.62 11.12 6.86
CA ASP A 88 -4.89 11.69 8.19
C ASP A 88 -4.56 10.67 9.29
N LYS A 89 -4.06 11.14 10.44
CA LYS A 89 -3.57 10.27 11.53
C LYS A 89 -4.61 9.29 12.09
N SER A 90 -5.89 9.61 11.95
CA SER A 90 -7.00 8.78 12.40
C SER A 90 -7.38 7.67 11.42
N GLU A 91 -6.82 7.66 10.21
CA GLU A 91 -7.24 6.78 9.13
C GLU A 91 -6.48 5.45 9.12
N ASP A 92 -7.14 4.41 8.61
CA ASP A 92 -6.59 3.04 8.55
C ASP A 92 -5.28 2.99 7.76
N ALA A 93 -5.16 3.81 6.71
CA ALA A 93 -3.96 3.90 5.87
C ALA A 93 -2.69 4.21 6.65
N VAL A 94 -2.80 4.83 7.84
CA VAL A 94 -1.65 5.08 8.73
C VAL A 94 -1.69 4.37 10.08
N ASN A 95 -2.57 3.39 10.24
CA ASN A 95 -2.70 2.60 11.46
C ASN A 95 -2.60 1.10 11.14
N LEU A 96 -1.38 0.63 10.87
CA LEU A 96 -1.12 -0.77 10.52
C LEU A 96 -1.51 -1.71 11.67
N ASP A 97 -2.12 -2.84 11.35
CA ASP A 97 -2.32 -3.93 12.31
C ASP A 97 -0.98 -4.58 12.72
N GLU A 98 -1.00 -5.40 13.77
CA GLU A 98 0.21 -6.04 14.31
C GLU A 98 0.90 -6.93 13.27
N SER A 99 0.13 -7.69 12.50
CA SER A 99 0.67 -8.59 11.47
C SER A 99 1.42 -7.84 10.37
N LEU A 100 0.90 -6.70 9.92
CA LEU A 100 1.54 -5.87 8.91
C LEU A 100 2.74 -5.12 9.48
N ASN A 101 2.68 -4.67 10.74
CA ASN A 101 3.86 -4.11 11.40
C ASN A 101 5.02 -5.12 11.44
N ASP A 102 4.74 -6.39 11.74
CA ASP A 102 5.75 -7.44 11.77
C ASP A 102 6.34 -7.70 10.39
N ILE A 103 5.51 -7.76 9.33
CA ILE A 103 5.99 -7.89 7.94
C ILE A 103 6.91 -6.74 7.55
N VAL A 104 6.51 -5.50 7.86
CA VAL A 104 7.30 -4.29 7.54
C VAL A 104 8.64 -4.32 8.27
N LYS A 105 8.63 -4.67 9.55
CA LYS A 105 9.84 -4.77 10.37
C LYS A 105 10.77 -5.86 9.86
N ASP A 106 10.26 -7.06 9.61
CA ASP A 106 11.05 -8.18 9.08
C ASP A 106 11.66 -7.87 7.72
N HIS A 107 10.92 -7.17 6.84
CA HIS A 107 11.42 -6.74 5.54
C HIS A 107 12.57 -5.75 5.69
N TRP A 108 12.43 -4.78 6.59
CA TRP A 108 13.50 -3.82 6.90
C TRP A 108 14.74 -4.47 7.49
N ASP A 109 14.57 -5.34 8.49
CA ASP A 109 15.68 -6.03 9.17
C ASP A 109 16.50 -6.90 8.19
N LYS A 110 15.88 -7.34 7.09
CA LYS A 110 16.53 -8.05 5.97
C LYS A 110 17.17 -7.11 4.93
N GLY A 111 17.19 -5.80 5.17
CA GLY A 111 17.71 -4.78 4.25
C GLY A 111 16.78 -4.44 3.10
N GLY A 112 15.49 -4.72 3.23
CA GLY A 112 14.46 -4.43 2.23
C GLY A 112 14.15 -2.94 2.07
N ASN A 113 13.59 -2.56 0.92
CA ASN A 113 13.27 -1.17 0.63
C ASN A 113 11.87 -0.78 1.12
N ILE A 114 11.77 0.38 1.77
CA ILE A 114 10.52 1.00 2.21
C ILE A 114 10.52 2.46 1.76
N ALA A 115 9.41 2.90 1.16
CA ALA A 115 9.13 4.30 0.85
C ALA A 115 7.88 4.75 1.61
N ALA A 116 7.90 5.95 2.18
CA ALA A 116 6.79 6.52 2.90
C ALA A 116 6.77 8.04 2.69
N ILE A 117 5.59 8.63 2.54
CA ILE A 117 5.40 10.06 2.23
C ILE A 117 4.38 10.72 3.17
N CYS A 118 4.49 12.03 3.35
CA CYS A 118 3.65 12.86 4.20
C CYS A 118 3.63 12.38 5.66
N ALA A 119 2.52 11.84 6.16
CA ALA A 119 2.39 11.34 7.53
C ALA A 119 2.83 9.88 7.71
N ALA A 120 2.98 9.12 6.62
CA ALA A 120 3.36 7.70 6.67
C ALA A 120 4.76 7.38 7.24
N PRO A 121 5.76 8.29 7.26
CA PRO A 121 6.98 8.04 8.01
C PRO A 121 6.75 7.90 9.52
N ALA A 122 5.64 8.43 10.05
CA ALA A 122 5.24 8.29 11.45
C ALA A 122 4.48 6.99 11.77
N LEU A 123 4.35 6.04 10.81
CA LEU A 123 3.83 4.71 11.10
C LEU A 123 4.66 4.05 12.18
N ARG A 124 4.03 3.30 13.09
CA ARG A 124 4.71 2.59 14.18
C ARG A 124 5.86 1.72 13.65
N ALA A 125 5.64 0.96 12.58
CA ALA A 125 6.69 0.18 11.93
C ALA A 125 7.84 1.09 11.44
N CYS A 126 7.55 2.20 10.76
CA CYS A 126 8.57 3.15 10.28
C CYS A 126 9.36 3.85 11.40
N LEU A 127 8.71 4.13 12.54
CA LEU A 127 9.33 4.71 13.72
C LEU A 127 10.30 3.73 14.41
N ILE A 128 9.95 2.45 14.48
CA ILE A 128 10.79 1.41 15.08
C ILE A 128 12.09 1.22 14.28
N ILE A 129 11.99 1.38 12.96
CA ILE A 129 13.08 1.07 12.03
C ILE A 129 13.90 2.31 11.61
N ASN A 130 13.66 3.49 12.21
CA ASN A 130 14.40 4.74 11.93
C ASN A 130 14.50 5.04 10.42
N VAL A 131 13.38 4.92 9.68
CA VAL A 131 13.35 5.28 8.26
C VAL A 131 13.57 6.79 8.14
N ALA A 132 14.82 7.20 7.88
CA ALA A 132 15.03 8.40 7.08
C ALA A 132 14.41 8.07 5.73
N ALA A 133 13.18 8.51 5.50
CA ALA A 133 12.49 8.33 4.23
C ALA A 133 13.52 8.64 3.14
N ARG A 134 13.84 7.66 2.28
CA ARG A 134 14.32 8.01 0.95
C ARG A 134 13.10 8.64 0.27
N VAL A 135 12.88 9.90 0.60
CA VAL A 135 11.92 10.78 -0.04
C VAL A 135 12.32 10.75 -1.52
N VAL A 136 11.44 10.22 -2.35
CA VAL A 136 11.52 10.42 -3.78
C VAL A 136 10.94 11.78 -4.08
#